data_AF-A0A3B9H940-F1
#
_entry.id   AF-A0A3B9H940-F1
#
_cell.length_a   1.000
_cell.length_b   1.000
_cell.length_c   1.000
_cell.angle_alpha   90.00
_cell.angle_beta   90.00
_cell.angle_gamma   90.00
#
_symmetry.space_group_name_H-M   'P 1'
#
loop_
_entity.id
_entity.type
_entity.pdbx_description
1 polymer ?
#
loop_
_entity_poly.entity_id
_entity_poly.type
_entity_poly.pdbx_seq_one_letter_code
_entity_poly.pdbx_strand_id
1 'polypeptide(L)'
;MKHVVIIGNGIAGITAARHIRKRSDYRITVISGETEYFFSRTALMYVYMGHMDFEHTKPYEDWFWKKNRIELLKTWVTEIDFTNQELHCSSGQPIKYDELILAVGSKPNKFGWPGQDLPGVQGLYSFQDLELMEQNTSQNKISNAVIVGGGLIGVEMAEMLMTRGISVTFLVRESRFWGNVLPEEEGRLIECHLLEHHVELKFNTELAEIIPGNAGRVASVRTSKGEEIQCEFVGLTTGVRPNIDFLQNTDIQTNRGVLVNQYLTTNMANVYAIGDCAEITEPSKGRRSIEQVWYTGRMMGETVARTICGEPTEYRPGIWFNSAKFFD
;
A
#
# COMPACT_ATOMS: atom_id res chain seq x y z
N MET A 1 -4.89 32.44 8.87
CA MET A 1 -5.64 31.38 8.14
C MET A 1 -4.72 30.18 8.10
N LYS A 2 -5.11 29.02 8.64
CA LYS A 2 -4.19 27.88 8.76
C LYS A 2 -3.81 27.31 7.39
N HIS A 3 -2.59 26.83 7.27
CA HIS A 3 -2.07 26.03 6.16
C HIS A 3 -1.94 24.57 6.61
N VAL A 4 -2.82 23.72 6.08
CA VAL A 4 -2.78 22.27 6.27
C VAL A 4 -1.99 21.64 5.13
N VAL A 5 -0.94 20.90 5.46
CA VAL A 5 -0.17 20.12 4.48
C VAL A 5 -0.41 18.63 4.71
N ILE A 6 -0.65 17.90 3.63
CA ILE A 6 -0.96 16.46 3.66
C ILE A 6 0.07 15.74 2.80
N ILE A 7 0.85 14.84 3.39
CA ILE A 7 1.80 13.99 2.67
C ILE A 7 1.10 12.70 2.29
N GLY A 8 0.83 12.52 0.99
CA GLY A 8 0.15 11.37 0.42
C GLY A 8 -1.24 11.71 -0.12
N ASN A 9 -1.45 11.48 -1.42
CA ASN A 9 -2.74 11.64 -2.09
C ASN A 9 -3.55 10.33 -2.13
N GLY A 10 -3.31 9.38 -1.22
CA GLY A 10 -4.14 8.18 -1.08
C GLY A 10 -5.53 8.47 -0.50
N ILE A 11 -6.34 7.43 -0.31
CA ILE A 11 -7.73 7.57 0.18
C ILE A 11 -7.81 8.34 1.50
N ALA A 12 -6.88 8.09 2.44
CA ALA A 12 -6.85 8.76 3.74
C ALA A 12 -6.61 10.27 3.58
N GLY A 13 -5.53 10.65 2.87
CA GLY A 13 -5.16 12.04 2.66
C GLY A 13 -6.21 12.83 1.88
N ILE A 14 -6.78 12.26 0.81
CA ILE A 14 -7.79 12.95 0.00
C ILE A 14 -9.14 13.04 0.71
N THR A 15 -9.49 12.04 1.53
CA THR A 15 -10.67 12.14 2.38
C THR A 15 -10.50 13.25 3.41
N ALA A 16 -9.33 13.34 4.05
CA ALA A 16 -9.01 14.44 4.96
C ALA A 16 -9.10 15.81 4.27
N ALA A 17 -8.43 15.99 3.11
CA ALA A 17 -8.47 17.23 2.34
C ALA A 17 -9.91 17.68 2.02
N ARG A 18 -10.74 16.75 1.53
CA ARG A 18 -12.16 17.01 1.21
C ARG A 18 -12.96 17.40 2.46
N HIS A 19 -12.75 16.71 3.57
CA HIS A 19 -13.53 16.94 4.79
C HIS A 19 -13.12 18.21 5.53
N ILE A 20 -11.83 18.59 5.47
CA ILE A 20 -11.32 19.87 5.93
C ILE A 20 -11.92 20.99 5.08
N ARG A 21 -11.87 20.87 3.75
CA ARG A 21 -12.45 21.90 2.85
C ARG A 21 -13.95 22.12 3.09
N LYS A 22 -14.71 21.08 3.42
CA LYS A 22 -16.14 21.21 3.77
C LYS A 22 -16.39 21.97 5.08
N ARG A 23 -15.38 22.08 5.95
CA ARG A 23 -15.47 22.62 7.31
C ARG A 23 -14.69 23.92 7.50
N SER A 24 -13.82 24.27 6.56
CA SER A 24 -12.96 25.45 6.69
C SER A 24 -12.52 26.05 5.36
N ASP A 25 -12.09 27.31 5.46
CA ASP A 25 -11.41 28.03 4.38
C ASP A 25 -9.88 27.94 4.48
N TYR A 26 -9.32 26.94 5.18
CA TYR A 26 -7.87 26.77 5.31
C TYR A 26 -7.18 26.63 3.95
N ARG A 27 -5.92 27.03 3.88
CA ARG A 27 -5.05 26.68 2.75
C ARG A 27 -4.73 25.19 2.87
N ILE A 28 -4.89 24.42 1.79
CA ILE A 28 -4.65 22.97 1.79
C ILE A 28 -3.68 22.64 0.66
N THR A 29 -2.54 22.06 1.01
CA THR A 29 -1.58 21.49 0.05
C THR A 29 -1.51 19.99 0.25
N VAL A 30 -1.71 19.22 -0.81
CA VAL A 30 -1.50 17.78 -0.84
C VAL A 30 -0.22 17.51 -1.62
N ILE A 31 0.69 16.73 -1.05
CA ILE A 31 1.92 16.30 -1.70
C ILE A 31 1.76 14.87 -2.17
N SER A 32 2.06 14.58 -3.44
CA SER A 32 2.07 13.23 -4.00
C SER A 32 3.38 12.93 -4.71
N GLY A 33 4.01 11.82 -4.33
CA GLY A 33 5.14 11.26 -5.08
C GLY A 33 4.71 10.40 -6.28
N GLU A 34 3.41 10.08 -6.37
CA GLU A 34 2.87 9.08 -7.30
C GLU A 34 2.32 9.74 -8.56
N THR A 35 1.29 10.57 -8.44
CA THR A 35 0.49 11.06 -9.56
C THR A 35 -0.05 12.46 -9.33
N GLU A 36 -0.47 13.12 -10.42
CA GLU A 36 -1.10 14.46 -10.37
C GLU A 36 -2.63 14.39 -10.15
N TYR A 37 -3.14 13.23 -9.75
CA TYR A 37 -4.55 12.96 -9.56
C TYR A 37 -4.74 11.91 -8.46
N PHE A 38 -5.95 11.82 -7.92
CA PHE A 38 -6.32 10.72 -7.04
C PHE A 38 -6.86 9.57 -7.87
N PHE A 39 -6.45 8.34 -7.57
CA PHE A 39 -6.97 7.13 -8.20
C PHE A 39 -7.29 6.06 -7.16
N SER A 40 -8.18 5.14 -7.52
CA SER A 40 -8.52 3.99 -6.70
C SER A 40 -7.47 2.89 -6.84
N ARG A 41 -6.58 2.77 -5.85
CA ARG A 41 -5.54 1.72 -5.81
C ARG A 41 -6.10 0.30 -5.89
N THR A 42 -7.28 0.06 -5.32
CA THR A 42 -7.93 -1.26 -5.37
C THR A 42 -8.42 -1.62 -6.78
N ALA A 43 -8.35 -0.70 -7.74
CA ALA A 43 -8.72 -0.96 -9.13
C ALA A 43 -7.52 -1.26 -10.04
N LEU A 44 -6.28 -1.16 -9.55
CA LEU A 44 -5.07 -1.34 -10.36
C LEU A 44 -4.99 -2.72 -11.03
N MET A 45 -5.49 -3.77 -10.38
CA MET A 45 -5.55 -5.11 -10.98
C MET A 45 -6.36 -5.12 -12.29
N TYR A 46 -7.49 -4.40 -12.35
CA TYR A 46 -8.35 -4.35 -13.53
C TYR A 46 -7.69 -3.61 -14.69
N VAL A 47 -6.85 -2.62 -14.37
CA VAL A 47 -6.05 -1.91 -15.39
C VAL A 47 -5.07 -2.86 -16.05
N TYR A 48 -4.30 -3.61 -15.26
CA TYR A 48 -3.33 -4.56 -15.77
C TYR A 48 -3.95 -5.70 -16.57
N MET A 49 -5.13 -6.17 -16.15
CA MET A 49 -5.87 -7.21 -16.87
C MET A 49 -6.53 -6.69 -18.16
N GLY A 50 -6.51 -5.37 -18.42
CA GLY A 50 -7.17 -4.76 -19.58
C GLY A 50 -8.70 -4.66 -19.46
N HIS A 51 -9.25 -4.86 -18.26
CA HIS A 51 -10.69 -4.75 -17.99
C HIS A 51 -11.14 -3.31 -17.73
N MET A 52 -10.19 -2.39 -17.52
CA MET A 52 -10.44 -1.01 -17.17
C MET A 52 -9.33 -0.10 -17.67
N ASP A 53 -9.66 0.99 -18.36
CA ASP A 53 -8.69 2.04 -18.65
C ASP A 53 -8.28 2.76 -17.35
N PHE A 54 -7.01 3.13 -17.25
CA PHE A 54 -6.48 3.80 -16.06
C PHE A 54 -7.27 5.05 -15.65
N GLU A 55 -7.76 5.82 -16.62
CA GLU A 55 -8.59 7.01 -16.39
C GLU A 55 -9.86 6.72 -15.58
N HIS A 56 -10.47 5.53 -15.76
CA HIS A 56 -11.66 5.11 -15.02
C HIS A 56 -11.37 4.75 -13.56
N THR A 57 -10.09 4.66 -13.17
CA THR A 57 -9.72 4.53 -11.75
C THR A 57 -9.84 5.84 -10.99
N LYS A 58 -9.93 6.99 -11.67
CA LYS A 58 -10.00 8.33 -11.07
C LYS A 58 -11.43 8.61 -10.57
N PRO A 59 -11.67 8.71 -9.25
CA PRO A 59 -13.01 8.96 -8.72
C PRO A 59 -13.46 10.42 -8.85
N TYR A 60 -12.55 11.32 -9.24
CA TYR A 60 -12.81 12.75 -9.39
C TYR A 60 -12.28 13.23 -10.74
N GLU A 61 -12.90 14.27 -11.27
CA GLU A 61 -12.53 14.89 -12.54
C GLU A 61 -11.27 15.75 -12.41
N ASP A 62 -10.60 16.07 -13.53
CA ASP A 62 -9.33 16.79 -13.54
C ASP A 62 -9.39 18.18 -12.88
N TRP A 63 -10.57 18.82 -12.88
CA TRP A 63 -10.77 20.11 -12.20
C TRP A 63 -11.01 20.00 -10.68
N PHE A 64 -10.95 18.80 -10.11
CA PHE A 64 -11.21 18.53 -8.69
C PHE A 64 -10.38 19.43 -7.76
N TRP A 65 -9.07 19.54 -8.01
CA TRP A 65 -8.15 20.34 -7.21
C TRP A 65 -8.56 21.81 -7.19
N LYS A 66 -8.72 22.39 -8.38
CA LYS A 66 -9.13 23.79 -8.57
C LYS A 66 -10.49 24.07 -7.94
N LYS A 67 -11.49 23.23 -8.21
CA LYS A 67 -12.87 23.35 -7.69
C LYS A 67 -12.90 23.34 -6.17
N ASN A 68 -12.06 22.53 -5.53
CA ASN A 68 -12.00 22.43 -4.07
C ASN A 68 -10.96 23.34 -3.43
N ARG A 69 -10.28 24.22 -4.19
CA ARG A 69 -9.20 25.08 -3.68
C ARG A 69 -8.14 24.25 -2.93
N ILE A 70 -7.74 23.13 -3.52
CA ILE A 70 -6.67 22.26 -3.01
C ILE A 70 -5.49 22.39 -3.97
N GLU A 71 -4.32 22.70 -3.43
CA GLU A 71 -3.06 22.70 -4.17
C GLU A 71 -2.50 21.28 -4.16
N LEU A 72 -2.32 20.65 -5.33
CA LEU A 72 -1.60 19.38 -5.43
C LEU A 72 -0.18 19.67 -5.91
N LEU A 73 0.82 19.17 -5.19
CA LEU A 73 2.22 19.24 -5.56
C LEU A 73 2.78 17.84 -5.81
N LYS A 74 3.20 17.57 -7.05
CA LYS A 74 3.84 16.30 -7.40
C LYS A 74 5.33 16.33 -7.02
N THR A 75 5.64 15.82 -5.84
CA THR A 75 7.02 15.76 -5.31
C THR A 75 7.14 14.72 -4.19
N TRP A 76 8.37 14.42 -3.80
CA TRP A 76 8.66 13.55 -2.66
C TRP A 76 9.14 14.39 -1.48
N VAL A 77 8.53 14.20 -0.31
CA VAL A 77 9.08 14.73 0.95
C VAL A 77 10.25 13.84 1.36
N THR A 78 11.41 14.45 1.55
CA THR A 78 12.64 13.75 1.93
C THR A 78 12.95 13.89 3.41
N GLU A 79 12.53 15.00 4.03
CA GLU A 79 12.79 15.31 5.43
C GLU A 79 11.68 16.21 6.00
N ILE A 80 11.45 16.10 7.31
CA ILE A 80 10.51 16.94 8.05
C ILE A 80 11.24 17.61 9.21
N ASP A 81 11.30 18.94 9.19
CA ASP A 81 11.72 19.73 10.34
C ASP A 81 10.48 20.06 11.19
N PHE A 82 10.32 19.30 12.27
CA PHE A 82 9.21 19.51 13.21
C PHE A 82 9.39 20.75 14.10
N THR A 83 10.62 21.24 14.28
CA THR A 83 10.91 22.42 15.11
C THR A 83 10.51 23.69 14.39
N ASN A 84 10.89 23.82 13.11
CA ASN A 84 10.58 24.97 12.28
C ASN A 84 9.25 24.82 11.49
N GLN A 85 8.57 23.68 11.65
CA GLN A 85 7.33 23.31 10.95
C GLN A 85 7.47 23.42 9.43
N GLU A 86 8.47 22.73 8.89
CA GLU A 86 8.87 22.83 7.49
C GLU A 86 9.12 21.45 6.86
N LEU A 87 8.75 21.29 5.59
CA LEU A 87 8.97 20.06 4.81
C LEU A 87 10.02 20.33 3.73
N HIS A 88 11.02 19.46 3.64
CA HIS A 88 11.98 19.47 2.54
C HIS A 88 11.54 18.47 1.48
N CYS A 89 11.48 18.92 0.23
CA CYS A 89 11.01 18.14 -0.90
C CYS A 89 12.10 18.00 -1.97
N SER A 90 12.08 16.90 -2.72
CA SER A 90 13.05 16.66 -3.81
C SER A 90 13.01 17.70 -4.93
N SER A 91 11.89 18.39 -5.09
CA SER A 91 11.65 19.37 -6.16
C SER A 91 12.04 20.81 -5.83
N GLY A 92 12.64 21.09 -4.67
CA GLY A 92 13.18 22.42 -4.36
C GLY A 92 12.76 23.02 -3.02
N GLN A 93 12.08 24.16 -3.05
CA GLN A 93 11.92 25.03 -1.89
C GLN A 93 11.13 24.37 -0.74
N PRO A 94 11.51 24.64 0.51
CA PRO A 94 10.80 24.07 1.64
C PRO A 94 9.36 24.59 1.78
N ILE A 95 8.50 23.76 2.38
CA ILE A 95 7.07 24.06 2.55
C ILE A 95 6.75 24.15 4.04
N LYS A 96 6.33 25.34 4.49
CA LYS A 96 5.85 25.52 5.86
C LYS A 96 4.43 24.99 6.05
N TYR A 97 4.11 24.58 7.27
CA TYR A 97 2.76 24.14 7.63
C TYR A 97 2.35 24.67 9.00
N ASP A 98 1.05 24.90 9.19
CA ASP A 98 0.45 25.09 10.52
C ASP A 98 -0.02 23.74 11.09
N GLU A 99 -0.53 22.85 10.23
CA GLU A 99 -0.97 21.49 10.57
C GLU A 99 -0.44 20.51 9.51
N LEU A 100 0.10 19.37 9.95
CA LEU A 100 0.68 18.34 9.08
C LEU A 100 -0.05 17.00 9.24
N ILE A 101 -0.50 16.43 8.12
CA ILE A 101 -1.07 15.08 8.08
C ILE A 101 -0.11 14.15 7.32
N LEU A 102 0.37 13.12 8.01
CA LEU A 102 1.10 11.99 7.43
C LEU A 102 0.10 10.94 6.94
N ALA A 103 -0.08 10.82 5.63
CA ALA A 103 -0.93 9.84 4.96
C ALA A 103 -0.11 8.99 3.96
N VAL A 104 1.10 8.59 4.39
CA VAL A 104 2.17 8.04 3.54
C VAL A 104 1.99 6.56 3.17
N GLY A 105 0.92 5.93 3.64
CA GLY A 105 0.55 4.58 3.22
C GLY A 105 1.51 3.49 3.70
N SER A 106 1.57 2.41 2.93
CA SER A 106 2.46 1.27 3.13
C SER A 106 3.36 1.03 1.91
N LYS A 107 4.25 0.05 2.05
CA LYS A 107 5.07 -0.51 0.97
C LYS A 107 5.23 -2.03 1.14
N PRO A 108 5.53 -2.78 0.06
CA PRO A 108 5.76 -4.21 0.13
C PRO A 108 6.85 -4.60 1.15
N ASN A 109 6.62 -5.71 1.86
CA ASN A 109 7.63 -6.26 2.77
C ASN A 109 8.78 -6.91 1.99
N LYS A 110 9.98 -6.70 2.52
CA LYS A 110 11.22 -7.35 2.11
C LYS A 110 11.92 -7.81 3.38
N PHE A 111 12.46 -9.02 3.37
CA PHE A 111 13.05 -9.66 4.55
C PHE A 111 14.56 -9.91 4.41
N GLY A 112 15.20 -9.28 3.40
CA GLY A 112 16.64 -9.42 3.19
C GLY A 112 17.02 -10.70 2.44
N TRP A 113 16.10 -11.30 1.68
CA TRP A 113 16.43 -12.46 0.86
C TRP A 113 17.50 -12.11 -0.16
N PRO A 114 18.53 -12.95 -0.34
CA PRO A 114 19.46 -12.81 -1.45
C PRO A 114 18.68 -12.74 -2.77
N GLY A 115 18.96 -11.71 -3.58
CA GLY A 115 18.31 -11.49 -4.87
C GLY A 115 16.95 -10.78 -4.84
N GLN A 116 16.44 -10.31 -3.69
CA GLN A 116 15.13 -9.62 -3.59
C GLN A 116 15.01 -8.29 -4.35
N ASP A 117 16.12 -7.77 -4.86
CA ASP A 117 16.22 -6.52 -5.61
C ASP A 117 16.62 -6.76 -7.08
N LEU A 118 16.65 -8.02 -7.53
CA LEU A 118 16.92 -8.34 -8.93
C LEU A 118 15.80 -7.81 -9.84
N PRO A 119 16.12 -7.40 -11.08
CA PRO A 119 15.10 -7.17 -12.10
C PRO A 119 14.16 -8.38 -12.21
N GLY A 120 12.85 -8.13 -12.31
CA GLY A 120 11.81 -9.14 -12.29
C GLY A 120 11.31 -9.56 -10.90
N VAL A 121 11.85 -8.96 -9.83
CA VAL A 121 11.39 -9.16 -8.46
C VAL A 121 10.71 -7.89 -7.95
N GLN A 122 9.45 -7.99 -7.52
CA GLN A 122 8.70 -6.83 -7.02
C GLN A 122 7.53 -7.21 -6.12
N GLY A 123 6.97 -6.25 -5.40
CA GLY A 123 5.62 -6.36 -4.83
C GLY A 123 4.59 -5.63 -5.70
N LEU A 124 3.42 -5.37 -5.14
CA LEU A 124 2.39 -4.52 -5.76
C LEU A 124 1.67 -3.72 -4.68
N TYR A 125 1.85 -2.41 -4.70
CA TYR A 125 1.14 -1.48 -3.81
C TYR A 125 0.90 -0.13 -4.48
N SER A 126 1.89 0.41 -5.17
CA SER A 126 1.82 1.69 -5.87
C SER A 126 1.47 1.52 -7.36
N PHE A 127 1.11 2.63 -8.01
CA PHE A 127 0.99 2.75 -9.44
C PHE A 127 2.34 2.48 -10.13
N GLN A 128 3.46 2.94 -9.55
CA GLN A 128 4.77 2.63 -10.08
C GLN A 128 5.09 1.12 -10.01
N ASP A 129 4.59 0.41 -9.00
CA ASP A 129 4.70 -1.06 -8.96
C ASP A 129 3.90 -1.71 -10.08
N LEU A 130 2.72 -1.16 -10.43
CA LEU A 130 1.93 -1.61 -11.58
C LEU A 130 2.68 -1.36 -12.89
N GLU A 131 3.23 -0.16 -13.10
CA GLU A 131 4.03 0.18 -14.28
C GLU A 131 5.28 -0.72 -14.39
N LEU A 132 5.94 -1.01 -13.27
CA LEU A 132 7.06 -1.95 -13.23
C LEU A 132 6.62 -3.37 -13.57
N MET A 133 5.43 -3.78 -13.10
CA MET A 133 4.86 -5.07 -13.44
C MET A 133 4.61 -5.17 -14.94
N GLU A 134 3.97 -4.17 -15.54
CA GLU A 134 3.74 -4.07 -17.00
C GLU A 134 5.03 -4.25 -17.81
N GLN A 135 6.10 -3.57 -17.38
CA GLN A 135 7.41 -3.68 -18.02
C GLN A 135 7.99 -5.10 -17.88
N ASN A 136 7.91 -5.66 -16.68
CA ASN A 136 8.46 -6.96 -16.32
C ASN A 136 7.71 -8.14 -16.97
N THR A 137 6.44 -7.95 -17.34
CA THR A 137 5.55 -9.01 -17.84
C THR A 137 5.05 -8.76 -19.27
N SER A 138 5.64 -7.79 -19.96
CA SER A 138 5.35 -7.52 -21.37
C SER A 138 5.44 -8.78 -22.25
N GLN A 139 4.52 -8.89 -23.22
CA GLN A 139 4.31 -10.09 -24.05
C GLN A 139 5.62 -10.67 -24.59
N ASN A 140 5.79 -12.00 -24.45
CA ASN A 140 6.94 -12.83 -24.86
C ASN A 140 8.21 -12.77 -24.01
N LYS A 141 8.23 -12.11 -22.84
CA LYS A 141 9.44 -12.06 -21.99
C LYS A 141 9.50 -13.11 -20.90
N ILE A 142 8.37 -13.61 -20.43
CA ILE A 142 8.29 -14.51 -19.27
C ILE A 142 7.18 -15.54 -19.46
N SER A 143 7.35 -16.73 -18.88
CA SER A 143 6.36 -17.82 -18.95
C SER A 143 5.95 -18.33 -17.57
N ASN A 144 6.81 -18.17 -16.56
CA ASN A 144 6.60 -18.68 -15.22
C ASN A 144 6.88 -17.61 -14.16
N ALA A 145 5.99 -17.52 -13.18
CA ALA A 145 6.11 -16.63 -12.05
C ALA A 145 6.01 -17.40 -10.73
N VAL A 146 6.82 -16.98 -9.75
CA VAL A 146 6.68 -17.45 -8.37
C VAL A 146 6.12 -16.33 -7.51
N ILE A 147 5.00 -16.58 -6.83
CA ILE A 147 4.41 -15.66 -5.85
C ILE A 147 4.76 -16.13 -4.44
N VAL A 148 5.46 -15.28 -3.69
CA VAL A 148 5.86 -15.56 -2.31
C VAL A 148 4.87 -14.91 -1.36
N GLY A 149 4.14 -15.74 -0.62
CA GLY A 149 3.06 -15.33 0.28
C GLY A 149 1.68 -15.51 -0.33
N GLY A 150 0.82 -16.30 0.33
CA GLY A 150 -0.57 -16.51 -0.08
C GLY A 150 -1.53 -15.43 0.42
N GLY A 151 -1.17 -14.14 0.34
CA GLY A 151 -2.02 -13.03 0.78
C GLY A 151 -2.98 -12.54 -0.31
N LEU A 152 -3.82 -11.55 0.01
CA LEU A 152 -4.75 -10.91 -0.94
C LEU A 152 -4.03 -10.37 -2.19
N ILE A 153 -2.95 -9.61 -2.00
CA ILE A 153 -2.12 -9.09 -3.10
C ILE A 153 -1.53 -10.24 -3.93
N GLY A 154 -1.16 -11.36 -3.28
CA GLY A 154 -0.66 -12.54 -3.96
C GLY A 154 -1.70 -13.14 -4.91
N VAL A 155 -2.94 -13.28 -4.43
CA VAL A 155 -4.07 -13.75 -5.25
C VAL A 155 -4.33 -12.82 -6.43
N GLU A 156 -4.44 -11.51 -6.18
CA GLU A 156 -4.64 -10.52 -7.24
C GLU A 156 -3.52 -10.57 -8.29
N MET A 157 -2.26 -10.66 -7.83
CA MET A 157 -1.10 -10.75 -8.71
C MET A 157 -1.09 -12.04 -9.54
N ALA A 158 -1.52 -13.17 -8.97
CA ALA A 158 -1.64 -14.42 -9.68
C ALA A 158 -2.68 -14.34 -10.80
N GLU A 159 -3.88 -13.82 -10.49
CA GLU A 159 -4.93 -13.60 -11.49
C GLU A 159 -4.44 -12.67 -12.61
N MET A 160 -3.83 -11.55 -12.25
CA MET A 160 -3.20 -10.62 -13.19
C MET A 160 -2.22 -11.33 -14.13
N LEU A 161 -1.24 -12.09 -13.61
CA LEU A 161 -0.25 -12.79 -14.42
C LEU A 161 -0.89 -13.82 -15.35
N MET A 162 -1.88 -14.55 -14.85
CA MET A 162 -2.58 -15.57 -15.63
C MET A 162 -3.41 -14.99 -16.78
N THR A 163 -3.96 -13.77 -16.68
CA THR A 163 -4.63 -13.14 -17.82
C THR A 163 -3.67 -12.86 -19.00
N ARG A 164 -2.36 -12.95 -18.77
CA ARG A 164 -1.30 -12.85 -19.79
C ARG A 164 -0.71 -14.20 -20.19
N GLY A 165 -1.30 -15.32 -19.73
CA GLY A 165 -0.82 -16.67 -20.02
C GLY A 165 0.47 -17.04 -19.28
N ILE A 166 0.78 -16.37 -18.17
CA ILE A 166 1.96 -16.68 -17.34
C ILE A 166 1.54 -17.67 -16.25
N SER A 167 2.22 -18.82 -16.18
CA SER A 167 1.99 -19.84 -15.16
C SER A 167 2.44 -19.35 -13.80
N VAL A 168 1.68 -19.66 -12.74
CA VAL A 168 1.95 -19.17 -11.38
C VAL A 168 2.11 -20.33 -10.40
N THR A 169 3.21 -20.29 -9.64
CA THR A 169 3.45 -21.15 -8.48
C THR A 169 3.49 -20.29 -7.20
N PHE A 170 2.67 -20.62 -6.20
CA PHE A 170 2.74 -20.00 -4.88
C PHE A 170 3.69 -20.73 -3.95
N LEU A 171 4.48 -19.96 -3.20
CA LEU A 171 5.14 -20.41 -1.99
C LEU A 171 4.34 -19.92 -0.78
N VAL A 172 3.72 -20.86 -0.06
CA VAL A 172 2.93 -20.59 1.14
C VAL A 172 3.63 -21.23 2.33
N ARG A 173 3.98 -20.43 3.34
CA ARG A 173 4.65 -20.91 4.55
C ARG A 173 3.74 -21.79 5.38
N GLU A 174 2.47 -21.44 5.45
CA GLU A 174 1.46 -22.17 6.19
C GLU A 174 1.12 -23.51 5.52
N SER A 175 0.50 -24.41 6.28
CA SER A 175 0.04 -25.71 5.77
C SER A 175 -1.26 -25.64 4.96
N ARG A 176 -1.92 -24.49 4.97
CA ARG A 176 -3.16 -24.19 4.25
C ARG A 176 -3.26 -22.71 3.88
N PHE A 177 -4.00 -22.40 2.83
CA PHE A 177 -4.23 -21.04 2.38
C PHE A 177 -5.10 -20.27 3.39
N TRP A 178 -4.65 -19.08 3.80
CA TRP A 178 -5.37 -18.21 4.76
C TRP A 178 -5.71 -18.84 6.12
N GLY A 179 -4.94 -19.82 6.59
CA GLY A 179 -5.26 -20.53 7.83
C GLY A 179 -5.28 -19.70 9.12
N ASN A 180 -4.77 -18.46 9.08
CA ASN A 180 -4.81 -17.49 10.18
C ASN A 180 -6.03 -16.55 10.11
N VAL A 181 -6.84 -16.64 9.06
CA VAL A 181 -7.97 -15.74 8.77
C VAL A 181 -9.27 -16.52 8.63
N LEU A 182 -9.24 -17.65 7.94
CA LEU A 182 -10.41 -18.49 7.70
C LEU A 182 -10.32 -19.81 8.49
N PRO A 183 -11.48 -20.38 8.88
CA PRO A 183 -11.55 -21.78 9.28
C PRO A 183 -11.16 -22.71 8.12
N GLU A 184 -10.97 -23.98 8.43
CA GLU A 184 -10.34 -24.94 7.51
C GLU A 184 -11.19 -25.20 6.28
N GLU A 185 -12.51 -25.36 6.47
CA GLU A 185 -13.46 -25.66 5.42
C GLU A 185 -13.52 -24.53 4.38
N GLU A 186 -13.55 -23.27 4.82
CA GLU A 186 -13.55 -22.10 3.95
C GLU A 186 -12.18 -21.88 3.29
N GLY A 187 -11.09 -22.13 3.99
CA GLY A 187 -9.74 -22.12 3.40
C GLY A 187 -9.62 -23.11 2.25
N ARG A 188 -10.17 -24.33 2.44
CA ARG A 188 -10.20 -25.37 1.40
C ARG A 188 -11.01 -24.97 0.16
N LEU A 189 -12.08 -24.18 0.31
CA LEU A 189 -12.82 -23.65 -0.84
C LEU A 189 -11.93 -22.76 -1.71
N ILE A 190 -11.13 -21.89 -1.08
CA ILE A 190 -10.17 -21.03 -1.78
C ILE A 190 -9.08 -21.87 -2.47
N GLU A 191 -8.55 -22.88 -1.79
CA GLU A 191 -7.55 -23.78 -2.37
C GLU A 191 -8.08 -24.53 -3.59
N CYS A 192 -9.28 -25.11 -3.51
CA CYS A 192 -9.91 -25.78 -4.64
C CYS A 192 -10.08 -24.83 -5.82
N HIS A 193 -10.55 -23.60 -5.58
CA HIS A 193 -10.73 -22.58 -6.62
C HIS A 193 -9.40 -22.23 -7.30
N LEU A 194 -8.33 -22.00 -6.54
CA LEU A 194 -6.99 -21.77 -7.08
C LEU A 194 -6.49 -22.92 -7.96
N LEU A 195 -6.69 -24.16 -7.52
CA LEU A 195 -6.27 -25.36 -8.25
C LEU A 195 -7.10 -25.57 -9.54
N GLU A 196 -8.39 -25.27 -9.51
CA GLU A 196 -9.28 -25.29 -10.68
C GLU A 196 -8.82 -24.30 -11.76
N HIS A 197 -8.21 -23.18 -11.35
CA HIS A 197 -7.55 -22.22 -12.24
C HIS A 197 -6.07 -22.54 -12.55
N HIS A 198 -5.62 -23.77 -12.27
CA HIS A 198 -4.27 -24.27 -12.56
C HIS A 198 -3.13 -23.53 -11.85
N VAL A 199 -3.41 -22.88 -10.72
CA VAL A 199 -2.37 -22.32 -9.85
C VAL A 199 -1.68 -23.45 -9.09
N GLU A 200 -0.35 -23.53 -9.17
CA GLU A 200 0.42 -24.48 -8.36
C GLU A 200 0.61 -23.95 -6.93
N LEU A 201 0.29 -24.75 -5.91
CA LEU A 201 0.41 -24.36 -4.50
C LEU A 201 1.47 -25.21 -3.80
N LYS A 202 2.57 -24.59 -3.33
CA LYS A 202 3.58 -25.23 -2.50
C LYS A 202 3.45 -24.78 -1.03
N PHE A 203 2.69 -25.55 -0.25
CA PHE A 203 2.54 -25.35 1.19
C PHE A 203 3.78 -25.72 2.00
N ASN A 204 3.85 -25.21 3.23
CA ASN A 204 5.00 -25.38 4.13
C ASN A 204 6.33 -25.03 3.44
N THR A 205 6.33 -24.05 2.55
CA THR A 205 7.47 -23.72 1.68
C THR A 205 7.72 -22.22 1.72
N GLU A 206 8.89 -21.85 2.22
CA GLU A 206 9.38 -20.47 2.25
C GLU A 206 10.41 -20.23 1.15
N LEU A 207 10.53 -18.97 0.70
CA LEU A 207 11.62 -18.52 -0.15
C LEU A 207 12.93 -18.47 0.65
N ALA A 208 14.00 -19.06 0.11
CA ALA A 208 15.35 -18.95 0.68
C ALA A 208 16.20 -17.93 -0.09
N GLU A 209 16.20 -18.00 -1.43
CA GLU A 209 17.06 -17.20 -2.30
C GLU A 209 16.42 -17.02 -3.68
N ILE A 210 16.69 -15.88 -4.32
CA ILE A 210 16.30 -15.59 -5.69
C ILE A 210 17.58 -15.52 -6.54
N ILE A 211 17.64 -16.33 -7.59
CA ILE A 211 18.86 -16.61 -8.34
C ILE A 211 18.81 -15.86 -9.69
N PRO A 212 19.85 -15.08 -10.03
CA PRO A 212 19.93 -14.38 -11.31
C PRO A 212 20.34 -15.34 -12.44
N GLY A 213 19.80 -15.13 -13.63
CA GLY A 213 20.30 -15.71 -14.87
C GLY A 213 21.44 -14.88 -15.48
N ASN A 214 21.90 -15.30 -16.66
CA ASN A 214 23.02 -14.67 -17.37
C ASN A 214 22.83 -13.17 -17.66
N ALA A 215 21.59 -12.71 -17.78
CA ALA A 215 21.24 -11.30 -18.03
C ALA A 215 21.10 -10.46 -16.75
N GLY A 216 21.38 -11.02 -15.56
CA GLY A 216 21.23 -10.34 -14.27
C GLY A 216 19.79 -10.17 -13.77
N ARG A 217 18.80 -10.66 -14.52
CA ARG A 217 17.38 -10.78 -14.10
C ARG A 217 17.18 -12.09 -13.33
N VAL A 218 16.16 -12.19 -12.49
CA VAL A 218 15.71 -13.47 -11.93
C VAL A 218 15.51 -14.54 -13.01
N ALA A 219 15.99 -15.76 -12.74
CA ALA A 219 15.79 -16.94 -13.56
C ALA A 219 15.26 -18.15 -12.77
N SER A 220 15.49 -18.18 -11.46
CA SER A 220 14.92 -19.19 -10.57
C SER A 220 14.85 -18.71 -9.13
N VAL A 221 14.13 -19.45 -8.29
CA VAL A 221 14.16 -19.31 -6.84
C VAL A 221 14.59 -20.62 -6.20
N ARG A 222 15.29 -20.53 -5.08
CA ARG A 222 15.53 -21.65 -4.17
C ARG A 222 14.60 -21.55 -2.98
N THR A 223 13.93 -22.65 -2.67
CA THR A 223 13.06 -22.77 -1.50
C THR A 223 13.85 -23.14 -0.24
N SER A 224 13.25 -22.93 0.92
CA SER A 224 13.72 -23.41 2.23
C SER A 224 13.92 -24.93 2.30
N LYS A 225 13.36 -25.70 1.37
CA LYS A 225 13.54 -27.15 1.24
C LYS A 225 14.68 -27.53 0.29
N GLY A 226 15.37 -26.56 -0.30
CA GLY A 226 16.45 -26.76 -1.26
C GLY A 226 15.99 -27.03 -2.70
N GLU A 227 14.67 -27.07 -2.96
CA GLU A 227 14.12 -27.16 -4.31
C GLU A 227 14.39 -25.86 -5.07
N GLU A 228 14.83 -25.98 -6.33
CA GLU A 228 14.96 -24.85 -7.25
C GLU A 228 13.80 -24.86 -8.25
N ILE A 229 13.12 -23.72 -8.38
CA ILE A 229 11.96 -23.53 -9.27
C ILE A 229 12.33 -22.47 -10.30
N GLN A 230 12.27 -22.82 -11.59
CA GLN A 230 12.57 -21.88 -12.68
C GLN A 230 11.44 -20.87 -12.84
N CYS A 231 11.78 -19.58 -12.90
CA CYS A 231 10.82 -18.48 -13.09
C CYS A 231 11.51 -17.20 -13.54
N GLU A 232 10.82 -16.39 -14.33
CA GLU A 232 11.33 -15.11 -14.83
C GLU A 232 10.68 -13.89 -14.16
N PHE A 233 9.81 -14.14 -13.18
CA PHE A 233 9.18 -13.15 -12.32
C PHE A 233 8.98 -13.69 -10.90
N VAL A 234 9.21 -12.83 -9.90
CA VAL A 234 8.94 -13.14 -8.49
C VAL A 234 8.12 -12.03 -7.85
N GLY A 235 6.92 -12.39 -7.38
CA GLY A 235 6.03 -11.51 -6.64
C GLY A 235 6.23 -11.63 -5.13
N LEU A 236 6.78 -10.61 -4.48
CA LEU A 236 6.93 -10.55 -3.03
C LEU A 236 5.66 -10.00 -2.39
N THR A 237 4.80 -10.90 -1.90
CA THR A 237 3.46 -10.58 -1.38
C THR A 237 3.23 -11.05 0.06
N THR A 238 4.32 -11.08 0.84
CA THR A 238 4.36 -11.43 2.28
C THR A 238 3.85 -10.32 3.21
N GLY A 239 2.85 -9.57 2.74
CA GLY A 239 2.28 -8.40 3.39
C GLY A 239 3.01 -7.10 3.10
N VAL A 240 2.53 -6.04 3.74
CA VAL A 240 3.05 -4.68 3.60
C VAL A 240 3.40 -4.09 4.96
N ARG A 241 4.24 -3.05 4.99
CA ARG A 241 4.53 -2.27 6.21
C ARG A 241 4.32 -0.77 5.98
N PRO A 242 4.02 0.01 7.03
CA PRO A 242 4.01 1.47 6.97
C PRO A 242 5.21 2.07 6.25
N ASN A 243 4.98 3.04 5.36
CA ASN A 243 6.03 3.70 4.60
C ASN A 243 6.62 4.89 5.37
N ILE A 244 7.27 4.60 6.50
CA ILE A 244 7.71 5.60 7.48
C ILE A 244 9.24 5.69 7.62
N ASP A 245 10.00 5.00 6.77
CA ASP A 245 11.48 4.93 6.89
C ASP A 245 12.14 6.32 6.88
N PHE A 246 11.56 7.30 6.18
CA PHE A 246 12.07 8.68 6.13
C PHE A 246 11.87 9.46 7.44
N LEU A 247 11.11 8.92 8.39
CA LEU A 247 10.92 9.47 9.74
C LEU A 247 11.92 8.86 10.74
N GLN A 248 12.74 7.90 10.31
CA GLN A 248 13.79 7.35 11.16
C GLN A 248 14.75 8.46 11.60
N ASN A 249 15.14 8.44 12.87
CA ASN A 249 16.02 9.44 13.49
C ASN A 249 15.42 10.85 13.60
N THR A 250 14.09 10.98 13.54
CA THR A 250 13.39 12.23 13.89
C THR A 250 12.74 12.13 15.27
N ASP A 251 12.27 13.25 15.83
CA ASP A 251 11.63 13.30 17.15
C ASP A 251 10.22 12.70 17.19
N ILE A 252 9.64 12.35 16.04
CA ILE A 252 8.33 11.70 15.99
C ILE A 252 8.43 10.25 16.46
N GLN A 253 7.55 9.87 17.38
CA GLN A 253 7.53 8.51 17.91
C GLN A 253 6.97 7.54 16.87
N THR A 254 7.75 6.51 16.59
CA THR A 254 7.40 5.45 15.64
C THR A 254 7.69 4.08 16.26
N ASN A 255 6.98 3.06 15.80
CA ASN A 255 7.28 1.66 16.05
C ASN A 255 7.21 0.89 14.72
N ARG A 256 6.12 0.16 14.47
CA ARG A 256 5.84 -0.39 13.15
C ARG A 256 5.26 0.67 12.23
N GLY A 257 4.48 1.61 12.77
CA GLY A 257 3.95 2.80 12.14
C GLY A 257 4.20 4.07 12.98
N VAL A 258 3.61 5.19 12.58
CA VAL A 258 3.63 6.44 13.36
C VAL A 258 2.67 6.29 14.52
N LEU A 259 3.17 6.43 15.76
CA LEU A 259 2.35 6.26 16.95
C LEU A 259 1.33 7.40 17.05
N VAL A 260 0.06 7.04 17.19
CA VAL A 260 -1.05 7.98 17.37
C VAL A 260 -1.98 7.56 18.49
N ASN A 261 -2.57 8.54 19.16
CA ASN A 261 -3.65 8.30 20.12
C ASN A 261 -4.99 8.07 19.41
N GLN A 262 -6.07 7.93 20.18
CA GLN A 262 -7.43 7.72 19.66
C GLN A 262 -7.98 8.89 18.82
N TYR A 263 -7.35 10.07 18.86
CA TYR A 263 -7.70 11.23 18.04
C TYR A 263 -6.83 11.35 16.77
N LEU A 264 -6.00 10.35 16.50
CA LEU A 264 -5.07 10.28 15.37
C LEU A 264 -3.93 11.33 15.44
N THR A 265 -3.63 11.84 16.64
CA THR A 265 -2.56 12.83 16.87
C THR A 265 -1.27 12.14 17.28
N THR A 266 -0.13 12.65 16.83
CA THR A 266 1.20 12.13 17.19
C THR A 266 1.72 12.83 18.46
N ASN A 267 2.96 12.55 18.86
CA ASN A 267 3.66 13.28 19.93
C ASN A 267 4.14 14.67 19.50
N MET A 268 4.19 14.95 18.18
CA MET A 268 4.62 16.24 17.66
C MET A 268 3.42 17.19 17.55
N ALA A 269 3.58 18.43 18.01
CA ALA A 269 2.51 19.41 18.01
C ALA A 269 2.02 19.70 16.58
N ASN A 270 0.69 19.70 16.38
CA ASN A 270 0.03 19.92 15.10
C ASN A 270 0.38 18.90 14.01
N VAL A 271 0.82 17.69 14.39
CA VAL A 271 1.11 16.58 13.48
C VAL A 271 0.17 15.41 13.76
N TYR A 272 -0.36 14.84 12.68
CA TYR A 272 -1.30 13.71 12.69
C TYR A 272 -0.80 12.62 11.75
N ALA A 273 -1.21 11.37 11.98
CA ALA A 273 -0.98 10.29 11.03
C ALA A 273 -2.28 9.49 10.80
N ILE A 274 -2.56 9.16 9.54
CA ILE A 274 -3.80 8.49 9.13
C ILE A 274 -3.55 7.43 8.05
N GLY A 275 -4.47 6.47 7.97
CA GLY A 275 -4.39 5.34 7.04
C GLY A 275 -3.31 4.35 7.44
N ASP A 276 -2.80 3.62 6.46
CA ASP A 276 -1.93 2.47 6.66
C ASP A 276 -0.63 2.77 7.42
N CYS A 277 -0.19 4.04 7.49
CA CYS A 277 1.02 4.42 8.21
C CYS A 277 0.81 4.67 9.70
N ALA A 278 -0.44 4.80 10.16
CA ALA A 278 -0.77 5.10 11.54
C ALA A 278 -0.79 3.82 12.39
N GLU A 279 -0.15 3.88 13.55
CA GLU A 279 -0.18 2.86 14.59
C GLU A 279 -0.88 3.42 15.84
N ILE A 280 -2.09 2.93 16.10
CA ILE A 280 -2.91 3.32 17.23
C ILE A 280 -2.31 2.69 18.50
N THR A 281 -1.95 3.52 19.48
CA THR A 281 -1.31 3.06 20.73
C THR A 281 -2.25 2.23 21.59
N GLU A 282 -3.54 2.55 21.58
CA GLU A 282 -4.59 1.88 22.35
C GLU A 282 -5.74 1.45 21.41
N PRO A 283 -5.57 0.38 20.62
CA PRO A 283 -6.60 -0.07 19.70
C PRO A 283 -7.82 -0.61 20.47
N SER A 284 -9.02 -0.41 19.91
CA SER A 284 -10.24 -1.01 20.46
C SER A 284 -10.12 -2.53 20.54
N LYS A 285 -10.77 -3.16 21.54
CA LYS A 285 -10.71 -4.61 21.75
C LYS A 285 -11.00 -5.39 20.45
N GLY A 286 -10.09 -6.29 20.08
CA GLY A 286 -10.20 -7.11 18.87
C GLY A 286 -9.71 -6.42 17.58
N ARG A 287 -9.27 -5.16 17.64
CA ARG A 287 -8.63 -4.45 16.52
C ARG A 287 -7.11 -4.60 16.59
N ARG A 288 -6.49 -4.50 15.42
CA ARG A 288 -5.02 -4.36 15.28
C ARG A 288 -4.64 -2.89 15.49
N SER A 289 -3.42 -2.63 15.95
CA SER A 289 -2.90 -1.26 16.07
C SER A 289 -2.70 -0.58 14.72
N ILE A 290 -2.44 -1.35 13.66
CA ILE A 290 -2.31 -0.85 12.29
C ILE A 290 -3.40 -1.49 11.42
N GLU A 291 -4.15 -0.65 10.71
CA GLU A 291 -5.30 -1.05 9.90
C GLU A 291 -5.08 -0.69 8.42
N GLN A 292 -4.39 -1.59 7.69
CA GLN A 292 -4.04 -1.44 6.27
C GLN A 292 -5.20 -1.83 5.35
N VAL A 293 -6.30 -1.07 5.40
CA VAL A 293 -7.52 -1.32 4.64
C VAL A 293 -8.10 0.00 4.12
N TRP A 294 -8.67 -0.02 2.91
CA TRP A 294 -9.16 1.19 2.26
C TRP A 294 -10.21 1.95 3.08
N TYR A 295 -11.19 1.23 3.68
CA TYR A 295 -12.28 1.87 4.41
C TYR A 295 -11.80 2.49 5.73
N THR A 296 -10.83 1.88 6.42
CA THR A 296 -10.25 2.43 7.66
C THR A 296 -9.46 3.69 7.34
N GLY A 297 -8.67 3.69 6.26
CA GLY A 297 -7.98 4.88 5.77
C GLY A 297 -8.95 6.03 5.46
N ARG A 298 -10.06 5.74 4.77
CA ARG A 298 -11.14 6.73 4.56
C ARG A 298 -11.67 7.26 5.89
N MET A 299 -12.07 6.38 6.82
CA MET A 299 -12.63 6.77 8.12
C MET A 299 -11.66 7.65 8.93
N MET A 300 -10.38 7.28 8.98
CA MET A 300 -9.35 8.07 9.65
C MET A 300 -9.23 9.48 9.03
N GLY A 301 -9.31 9.59 7.71
CA GLY A 301 -9.34 10.89 7.02
C GLY A 301 -10.55 11.74 7.39
N GLU A 302 -11.74 11.14 7.52
CA GLU A 302 -12.94 11.86 7.96
C GLU A 302 -12.83 12.31 9.43
N THR A 303 -12.25 11.46 10.29
CA THR A 303 -12.05 11.73 11.73
C THR A 303 -11.06 12.86 11.96
N VAL A 304 -9.85 12.79 11.39
CA VAL A 304 -8.80 13.80 11.62
C VAL A 304 -9.21 15.18 11.12
N ALA A 305 -10.01 15.23 10.05
CA ALA A 305 -10.53 16.49 9.52
C ALA A 305 -11.43 17.23 10.52
N ARG A 306 -12.19 16.51 11.37
CA ARG A 306 -12.98 17.14 12.45
C ARG A 306 -12.06 17.71 13.52
N THR A 307 -11.06 16.93 13.95
CA THR A 307 -10.07 17.35 14.95
C THR A 307 -9.34 18.63 14.52
N ILE A 308 -8.81 18.67 13.29
CA ILE A 308 -8.12 19.85 12.74
C ILE A 308 -9.04 21.08 12.61
N CYS A 309 -10.34 20.85 12.38
CA CYS A 309 -11.35 21.91 12.28
C CYS A 309 -11.99 22.30 13.63
N GLY A 310 -11.40 21.89 14.76
CA GLY A 310 -11.81 22.33 16.09
C GLY A 310 -12.83 21.43 16.81
N GLU A 311 -13.13 20.25 16.26
CA GLU A 311 -13.99 19.23 16.87
C GLU A 311 -13.17 17.93 17.13
N PRO A 312 -12.38 17.84 18.21
CA PRO A 312 -11.64 16.63 18.55
C PRO A 312 -12.54 15.39 18.52
N THR A 313 -12.25 14.47 17.60
CA THR A 313 -13.10 13.30 17.34
C THR A 313 -12.28 12.03 17.50
N GLU A 314 -12.77 11.10 18.33
CA GLU A 314 -12.15 9.78 18.46
C GLU A 314 -12.37 8.93 17.20
N TYR A 315 -11.34 8.18 16.81
CA TYR A 315 -11.42 7.15 15.78
C TYR A 315 -12.16 5.92 16.33
N ARG A 316 -13.38 5.71 15.84
CA ARG A 316 -14.26 4.61 16.25
C ARG A 316 -14.66 3.76 15.03
N PRO A 317 -13.79 2.84 14.58
CA PRO A 317 -14.11 2.01 13.43
C PRO A 317 -15.15 0.94 13.79
N GLY A 318 -15.96 0.53 12.81
CA GLY A 318 -17.08 -0.40 12.98
C GLY A 318 -16.68 -1.86 13.20
N ILE A 319 -17.30 -2.80 12.49
CA ILE A 319 -16.80 -4.20 12.42
C ILE A 319 -15.68 -4.23 11.39
N TRP A 320 -14.60 -4.99 11.64
CA TRP A 320 -13.55 -5.16 10.66
C TRP A 320 -13.99 -6.08 9.53
N PHE A 321 -13.81 -5.66 8.28
CA PHE A 321 -14.05 -6.47 7.09
C PHE A 321 -13.07 -6.10 5.99
N ASN A 322 -12.92 -6.98 5.01
CA ASN A 322 -12.28 -6.68 3.75
C ASN A 322 -13.02 -7.43 2.62
N SER A 323 -12.75 -7.05 1.37
CA SER A 323 -13.31 -7.72 0.19
C SER A 323 -12.19 -8.02 -0.79
N ALA A 324 -12.28 -9.15 -1.46
CA ALA A 324 -11.35 -9.58 -2.48
C ALA A 324 -12.11 -10.22 -3.63
N LYS A 325 -11.62 -10.03 -4.86
CA LYS A 325 -12.02 -10.87 -6.00
C LYS A 325 -11.11 -12.10 -6.03
N PHE A 326 -11.65 -13.23 -6.47
CA PHE A 326 -10.93 -14.49 -6.60
C PHE A 326 -11.21 -15.12 -7.94
N PHE A 327 -10.44 -14.74 -8.96
CA PHE A 327 -10.66 -15.25 -10.32
C PHE A 327 -12.11 -14.99 -10.80
N ASP A 328 -12.41 -15.31 -12.06
CA ASP A 328 -13.70 -15.04 -12.74
C ASP A 328 -14.16 -13.56 -12.77
#